data_AF-A0A0F3RJ76-F1
#
_entry.id   AF-A0A0F3RJ76-F1
#
_cell.length_a   1.000
_cell.length_b   1.000
_cell.length_c   1.000
_cell.angle_alpha   90.00
_cell.angle_beta   90.00
_cell.angle_gamma   90.00
#
_symmetry.space_group_name_H-M   'P 1'
#
loop_
_entity.id
_entity.type
_entity.pdbx_description
1 polymer ?
#
loop_
_entity_poly.entity_id
_entity_poly.type
_entity_poly.pdbx_seq_one_letter_code
_entity_poly.pdbx_strand_id
1 'polypeptide(L)'
;MEAIVANKFLENHTGIYSAKIFNNSNLRANMVFDEETQKFWPALTIFVKNDKGEITGAKILATNSKTCNKADIPEKSIGTISGSFAEIAQQNSKYSPVTIITKDIETALTI
;
A
#
# COMPACT_ATOMS: atom_id res chain seq x y z
N MET A 1 -2.95 2.72 15.36
CA MET A 1 -1.71 3.52 15.28
C MET A 1 -1.12 3.49 13.86
N GLU A 2 -1.15 2.31 13.25
CA GLU A 2 -0.71 1.93 11.90
C GLU A 2 -1.30 2.84 10.82
N ALA A 3 -2.63 2.98 10.78
CA ALA A 3 -3.31 3.82 9.79
C ALA A 3 -2.93 5.31 9.91
N ILE A 4 -2.56 5.78 11.11
CA ILE A 4 -2.10 7.16 11.30
C ILE A 4 -0.70 7.32 10.73
N VAL A 5 0.22 6.40 11.03
CA VAL A 5 1.59 6.41 10.48
C VAL A 5 1.56 6.28 8.95
N ALA A 6 0.75 5.35 8.43
CA ALA A 6 0.57 5.14 7.01
C ALA A 6 -0.04 6.35 6.29
N ASN A 7 -1.06 6.99 6.88
CA ASN A 7 -1.59 8.25 6.33
C ASN A 7 -0.54 9.37 6.36
N LYS A 8 0.19 9.54 7.46
CA LYS A 8 1.25 10.56 7.56
C LYS A 8 2.37 10.32 6.57
N PHE A 9 2.72 9.06 6.32
CA PHE A 9 3.63 8.69 5.25
C PHE A 9 3.12 9.19 3.90
N LEU A 10 1.85 8.94 3.57
CA LEU A 10 1.26 9.44 2.33
C LEU A 10 1.24 10.97 2.29
N GLU A 11 0.83 11.63 3.37
CA GLU A 11 0.83 13.09 3.50
C GLU A 11 2.23 13.68 3.24
N ASN A 12 3.29 13.07 3.77
CA ASN A 12 4.66 13.52 3.54
C ASN A 12 5.11 13.41 2.07
N HIS A 13 4.56 12.46 1.30
CA HIS A 13 4.97 12.18 -0.08
C HIS A 13 4.05 12.82 -1.12
N THR A 14 2.77 12.99 -0.80
CA THR A 14 1.73 13.45 -1.74
C THR A 14 1.11 14.79 -1.34
N GLY A 15 1.31 15.22 -0.09
CA GLY A 15 0.60 16.36 0.50
C GLY A 15 -0.85 16.07 0.88
N ILE A 16 -1.31 14.82 0.77
CA ILE A 16 -2.71 14.44 0.97
C ILE A 16 -2.85 13.48 2.16
N TYR A 17 -3.62 13.89 3.16
CA TYR A 17 -4.07 13.03 4.25
C TYR A 17 -5.51 12.57 4.01
N SER A 18 -5.75 11.27 3.81
CA SER A 18 -7.11 10.75 3.58
C SER A 18 -7.29 9.33 4.09
N ALA A 19 -7.99 9.19 5.22
CA ALA A 19 -8.36 7.88 5.76
C ALA A 19 -9.25 7.04 4.81
N LYS A 20 -9.92 7.68 3.83
CA LYS A 20 -10.78 6.99 2.85
C LYS A 20 -9.99 6.07 1.92
N ILE A 21 -8.67 6.28 1.79
CA ILE A 21 -7.82 5.42 0.95
C ILE A 21 -7.82 3.96 1.43
N PHE A 22 -8.03 3.76 2.73
CA PHE A 22 -8.12 2.44 3.35
C PHE A 22 -9.49 1.77 3.23
N ASN A 23 -10.45 2.40 2.55
CA ASN A 23 -11.70 1.73 2.17
C ASN A 23 -11.50 0.79 0.96
N ASN A 24 -10.36 0.87 0.27
CA ASN A 24 -10.04 -0.06 -0.80
C ASN A 24 -9.70 -1.44 -0.23
N SER A 25 -10.43 -2.49 -0.66
CA SER A 25 -10.25 -3.85 -0.16
C SER A 25 -8.88 -4.49 -0.48
N ASN A 26 -8.11 -3.89 -1.40
CA ASN A 26 -6.78 -4.31 -1.78
C ASN A 26 -5.69 -3.58 -0.98
N LEU A 27 -6.00 -2.52 -0.23
CA LEU A 27 -5.02 -1.73 0.51
C LEU A 27 -5.31 -1.78 2.01
N ARG A 28 -4.30 -2.07 2.82
CA ARG A 28 -4.40 -1.99 4.29
C ARG A 28 -3.18 -1.32 4.91
N ALA A 29 -3.43 -0.61 6.01
CA ALA A 29 -2.40 -0.28 6.97
C ALA A 29 -2.39 -1.35 8.08
N ASN A 30 -1.23 -1.95 8.34
CA ASN A 30 -1.06 -3.03 9.31
C ASN A 30 0.34 -2.99 9.94
N MET A 31 0.60 -3.87 10.91
CA MET A 31 1.96 -4.15 11.38
C MET A 31 2.51 -5.38 10.65
N VAL A 32 3.79 -5.33 10.29
CA VAL A 32 4.53 -6.46 9.72
C VAL A 32 5.73 -6.78 10.59
N PHE A 33 5.93 -8.06 10.86
CA PHE A 33 7.11 -8.52 11.57
C PHE A 33 8.26 -8.66 10.57
N ASP A 34 9.40 -8.08 10.91
CA ASP A 34 10.64 -8.27 10.19
C ASP A 34 11.54 -9.23 10.97
N GLU A 35 11.80 -10.40 10.39
CA GLU A 35 12.59 -11.45 11.01
C GLU A 35 14.07 -11.07 11.15
N GLU A 36 14.62 -10.27 10.24
CA GLU A 36 16.03 -9.86 10.29
C GLU A 36 16.28 -8.92 11.47
N THR A 37 15.45 -7.89 11.63
CA THR A 37 15.58 -6.92 12.72
C THR A 37 14.86 -7.33 14.01
N GLN A 38 14.08 -8.42 14.00
CA GLN A 38 13.22 -8.87 15.10
C GLN A 38 12.28 -7.76 15.61
N LYS A 39 11.75 -6.95 14.69
CA LYS A 39 10.93 -5.77 15.00
C LYS A 39 9.62 -5.78 14.22
N PHE A 40 8.61 -5.14 14.80
CA PHE A 40 7.37 -4.84 14.09
C PHE A 40 7.43 -3.45 13.49
N TRP A 41 7.07 -3.36 12.21
CA TRP A 41 7.00 -2.10 11.46
C TRP A 41 5.56 -1.83 11.04
N PRO A 42 5.02 -0.61 11.22
CA PRO A 42 3.80 -0.23 10.53
C PRO A 42 4.06 -0.27 9.02
N ALA A 43 3.09 -0.70 8.22
CA ALA A 43 3.27 -0.89 6.79
C ALA A 43 2.00 -0.56 6.00
N LEU A 44 2.21 -0.19 4.74
CA LEU A 44 1.20 -0.21 3.69
C LEU A 44 1.32 -1.54 2.94
N THR A 45 0.28 -2.36 3.02
CA THR A 45 0.20 -3.64 2.33
C THR A 45 -0.83 -3.56 1.21
N ILE A 46 -0.40 -3.85 -0.02
CA ILE A 46 -1.27 -4.05 -1.17
C ILE A 46 -1.42 -5.54 -1.41
N PHE A 47 -2.67 -6.01 -1.45
CA PHE A 47 -3.02 -7.37 -1.82
C PHE A 47 -3.31 -7.46 -3.32
N VAL A 48 -2.71 -8.46 -3.95
CA VAL A 48 -3.10 -8.88 -5.30
C VAL A 48 -4.05 -10.06 -5.20
N LYS A 49 -5.05 -10.07 -6.07
CA LYS A 49 -6.10 -11.10 -6.10
C LYS A 49 -6.17 -11.73 -7.49
N ASN A 50 -6.58 -13.00 -7.54
CA ASN A 50 -6.95 -13.65 -8.80
C ASN A 50 -8.35 -13.19 -9.27
N ASP A 51 -8.78 -13.73 -10.41
CA ASP A 51 -10.09 -13.50 -11.03
C ASP A 51 -11.28 -13.95 -10.16
N LYS A 52 -11.05 -14.84 -9.19
CA LYS A 52 -12.03 -15.26 -8.18
C LYS A 52 -12.06 -14.35 -6.95
N GLY A 53 -11.22 -13.32 -6.91
CA GLY A 53 -11.10 -12.40 -5.76
C GLY A 53 -10.30 -12.95 -4.58
N GLU A 54 -9.62 -14.09 -4.74
CA GLU A 54 -8.78 -14.70 -3.71
C GLU A 54 -7.41 -14.03 -3.69
N ILE A 55 -6.88 -13.76 -2.49
CA ILE A 55 -5.54 -13.15 -2.33
C ILE A 55 -4.48 -14.17 -2.76
N THR A 56 -3.69 -13.83 -3.77
CA THR A 56 -2.57 -14.68 -4.26
C THR A 56 -1.21 -14.22 -3.75
N GLY A 57 -1.13 -12.96 -3.31
CA GLY A 57 0.10 -12.36 -2.84
C GLY A 57 -0.11 -10.96 -2.31
N ALA A 58 0.98 -10.36 -1.82
CA ALA A 58 0.98 -8.99 -1.35
C ALA A 58 2.33 -8.32 -1.55
N LYS A 59 2.29 -7.00 -1.72
CA LYS A 59 3.45 -6.12 -1.71
C LYS A 59 3.38 -5.23 -0.47
N ILE A 60 4.48 -5.17 0.28
CA ILE A 60 4.55 -4.61 1.62
C ILE A 60 5.59 -3.49 1.64
N LEU A 61 5.12 -2.27 1.86
CA LEU A 61 5.93 -1.09 2.10
C LEU A 61 5.97 -0.78 3.59
N ALA A 62 7.05 -1.16 4.26
CA ALA A 62 7.25 -0.85 5.67
C ALA A 62 7.58 0.63 5.88
N THR A 63 7.07 1.18 6.97
CA THR A 63 7.20 2.58 7.39
C THR A 63 7.78 2.64 8.80
N ASN A 64 8.46 3.75 9.09
CA ASN A 64 9.03 4.00 10.41
C ASN A 64 8.02 4.78 11.25
N SER A 65 7.65 4.24 12.42
CA SER A 65 6.65 4.85 13.30
C SER A 65 7.04 6.22 13.86
N LYS A 66 8.34 6.53 13.94
CA LYS A 66 8.84 7.80 14.48
C LYS A 66 8.91 8.89 13.41
N THR A 67 9.44 8.56 12.23
CA THR A 67 9.66 9.52 11.15
C THR A 67 8.49 9.61 10.18
N CYS A 68 7.59 8.63 10.19
CA CYS A 68 6.54 8.45 9.18
C CYS A 68 7.09 8.41 7.74
N ASN A 69 8.35 8.00 7.55
CA ASN A 69 8.96 7.74 6.25
C ASN A 69 9.10 6.23 6.01
N LYS A 70 9.66 5.81 4.86
CA LYS A 70 10.02 4.40 4.64
C LYS A 70 10.88 3.90 5.80
N ALA A 71 10.61 2.66 6.22
CA ALA A 71 11.53 1.97 7.10
C ALA A 71 12.83 1.68 6.34
N ASP A 72 13.95 1.66 7.06
CA ASP A 72 15.26 1.31 6.52
C ASP A 72 15.41 -0.22 6.44
N ILE A 73 14.46 -0.84 5.74
CA ILE A 73 14.42 -2.27 5.43
C ILE A 73 13.95 -2.46 3.99
N PRO A 74 14.36 -3.54 3.30
CA PRO A 74 13.92 -3.82 1.94
C PRO A 74 12.40 -3.96 1.82
N GLU A 75 11.85 -3.55 0.68
CA GLU A 75 10.46 -3.82 0.35
C GLU A 75 10.24 -5.34 0.23
N LYS A 76 9.12 -5.84 0.78
CA LYS A 76 8.82 -7.27 0.78
C LYS A 76 7.66 -7.59 -0.15
N SER A 77 7.79 -8.72 -0.84
CA SER A 77 6.71 -9.32 -1.63
C SER A 77 6.50 -10.74 -1.14
N ILE A 78 5.24 -11.13 -0.98
CA ILE A 78 4.85 -12.47 -0.52
C ILE A 78 3.85 -13.09 -1.49
N GLY A 79 3.90 -14.41 -1.64
CA GLY A 79 3.04 -15.15 -2.55
C GLY A 79 3.35 -14.91 -4.04
N THR A 80 2.37 -15.18 -4.89
CA THR A 80 2.49 -15.04 -6.34
C THR A 80 2.00 -13.67 -6.78
N ILE A 81 2.94 -12.82 -7.21
CA ILE A 81 2.67 -11.44 -7.67
C ILE A 81 3.03 -11.18 -9.13
N SER A 82 3.72 -12.11 -9.80
CA SER A 82 4.16 -11.91 -11.19
C SER A 82 2.96 -11.78 -12.13
N GLY A 83 2.99 -10.79 -13.03
CA GLY A 83 1.88 -10.49 -13.94
C GLY A 83 0.59 -10.01 -13.27
N SER A 84 0.61 -9.72 -11.97
CA SER A 84 -0.56 -9.29 -11.22
C SER A 84 -0.67 -7.77 -11.15
N PHE A 85 -1.91 -7.27 -11.07
CA PHE A 85 -2.23 -5.87 -10.83
C PHE A 85 -3.13 -5.75 -9.60
N ALA A 86 -2.99 -4.65 -8.87
CA ALA A 86 -3.88 -4.31 -7.77
C ALA A 86 -4.50 -2.94 -8.01
N GLU A 87 -5.82 -2.88 -8.01
CA GLU A 87 -6.55 -1.62 -8.10
C GLU A 87 -6.60 -0.96 -6.72
N ILE A 88 -6.07 0.26 -6.61
CA ILE A 88 -6.01 0.99 -5.33
C ILE A 88 -6.82 2.30 -5.31
N ALA A 89 -7.10 2.90 -6.47
CA ALA A 89 -7.96 4.08 -6.57
C ALA A 89 -9.31 3.70 -7.19
N GLN A 90 -10.41 4.23 -6.65
CA GLN A 90 -11.74 4.02 -7.22
C GLN A 90 -11.96 4.98 -8.39
N GLN A 91 -12.46 4.46 -9.51
CA GLN A 91 -12.87 5.28 -10.65
C GLN A 91 -13.95 6.28 -10.24
N ASN A 92 -13.75 7.54 -10.60
CA ASN A 92 -14.78 8.56 -10.50
C ASN A 92 -15.73 8.41 -11.70
N SER A 93 -16.99 8.03 -11.44
CA SER A 93 -18.01 7.80 -12.46
C SER A 93 -18.38 9.03 -13.29
N LYS A 94 -17.89 10.22 -12.91
CA LYS A 94 -18.13 11.49 -13.62
C LYS A 94 -17.22 11.73 -14.82
N TYR A 95 -16.12 11.00 -14.96
CA TYR A 95 -15.13 11.19 -16.03
C TYR A 95 -14.98 9.95 -16.89
N SER A 96 -14.53 10.11 -18.14
CA SER A 96 -14.16 8.99 -18.99
C SER A 96 -13.14 8.10 -18.28
N PRO A 97 -13.27 6.76 -18.34
CA PRO A 97 -12.41 5.87 -17.59
C PRO A 97 -10.99 5.93 -18.16
N VAL A 98 -10.09 6.60 -17.45
CA VAL A 98 -8.65 6.52 -17.68
C VAL A 98 -8.09 5.55 -16.65
N THR A 99 -7.39 4.51 -17.13
CA THR A 99 -6.64 3.59 -16.28
C THR A 99 -5.18 4.01 -16.26
N ILE A 100 -4.64 4.26 -15.07
CA ILE A 100 -3.24 4.62 -14.88
C ILE A 100 -2.54 3.45 -14.20
N ILE A 101 -1.44 3.00 -14.81
CA ILE A 101 -0.62 1.89 -14.31
C ILE A 101 0.70 2.48 -13.83
N THR A 102 1.06 2.19 -12.59
CA THR A 102 2.32 2.61 -11.99
C THR A 102 3.11 1.39 -11.54
N LYS A 103 4.42 1.57 -11.36
CA LYS A 103 5.33 0.49 -10.95
C LYS A 103 5.33 0.28 -9.43
N ASP A 104 4.97 1.30 -8.66
CA ASP A 104 5.19 1.35 -7.21
C ASP A 104 4.03 2.02 -6.47
N ILE A 105 3.88 1.60 -5.21
CA ILE A 105 2.77 1.94 -4.32
C ILE A 105 2.63 3.45 -4.13
N GLU A 106 3.75 4.13 -3.96
CA GLU A 106 3.77 5.57 -3.68
C GLU A 106 3.22 6.37 -4.86
N THR A 107 3.74 6.09 -6.06
CA THR A 107 3.27 6.72 -7.29
C THR A 107 1.78 6.44 -7.52
N ALA A 108 1.34 5.22 -7.25
CA ALA A 108 -0.06 4.83 -7.40
C ALA A 108 -1.02 5.58 -6.45
N LEU A 109 -0.57 5.97 -5.26
CA LEU A 109 -1.36 6.66 -4.23
C LEU A 109 -1.29 8.20 -4.33
N THR A 110 -0.50 8.73 -5.26
CA THR A 110 -0.33 10.18 -5.49
C THR A 110 -1.30 10.73 -6.54
N ILE A 111 -1.88 9.86 -7.37
CA ILE A 111 -2.63 10.20 -8.58
C ILE A 111 -4.13 10.31 -8.32
#